data_AF-A0A2H2Z0D9-F1
#
_entry.id   AF-A0A2H2Z0D9-F1
#
_cell.length_a   1.000
_cell.length_b   1.000
_cell.length_c   1.000
_cell.angle_alpha   90.00
_cell.angle_beta   90.00
_cell.angle_gamma   90.00
#
_symmetry.space_group_name_H-M   'P 1'
#
loop_
_entity.id
_entity.type
_entity.pdbx_description
1 polymer ?
#
loop_
_entity_poly.entity_id
_entity_poly.type
_entity_poly.pdbx_seq_one_letter_code
_entity_poly.pdbx_strand_id
1 'polypeptide(L)'
;MPEANDRLTCVIESLDGTWHRPFTTLELAALQSLVEPEEQFELDGLSDQAWRERIGNAVPPAAAEAIAHVMGTTLLLAAAGETFMLNSMPIWVRPVAIGLSVAQQGVSPTKIFTSSLKSKVWSLNFLKLIRRSDSMSTFQILMK
;
A
#
# COMPACT_ATOMS: atom_id res chain seq x y z
N MET A 1 7.00 13.68 37.92
CA MET A 1 7.20 12.86 36.71
C MET A 1 6.07 11.83 36.70
N PRO A 2 5.60 11.39 35.52
CA PRO A 2 4.60 10.33 35.45
C PRO A 2 5.08 9.04 36.12
N GLU A 3 4.14 8.20 36.55
CA GLU A 3 4.44 6.93 37.19
C GLU A 3 5.05 5.95 36.18
N ALA A 4 5.86 4.99 36.66
CA ALA A 4 6.61 4.08 35.79
C ALA A 4 5.74 3.26 34.83
N ASN A 5 4.47 3.04 35.17
CA ASN A 5 3.50 2.27 34.38
C ASN A 5 2.47 3.13 33.63
N ASP A 6 2.62 4.46 33.63
CA ASP A 6 1.71 5.33 32.90
C ASP A 6 1.87 5.11 31.39
N ARG A 7 0.75 4.84 30.70
CA ARG A 7 0.72 4.80 29.24
C ARG A 7 0.67 6.21 28.69
N LEU A 8 1.84 6.72 28.31
CA LEU A 8 1.98 8.08 27.80
C LEU A 8 2.15 8.07 26.27
N THR A 9 1.64 9.13 25.63
CA THR A 9 2.05 9.48 24.26
C THR A 9 3.22 10.44 24.37
N CYS A 10 4.42 9.95 24.07
CA CYS A 10 5.64 10.76 24.11
C CYS A 10 5.90 11.44 22.76
N VAL A 11 6.38 12.67 22.81
CA VAL A 11 6.91 13.41 21.66
C VAL A 11 8.41 13.57 21.85
N ILE A 12 9.19 13.22 20.83
CA ILE A 12 10.64 13.42 20.81
C ILE A 12 10.93 14.58 19.86
N GLU A 13 11.63 15.60 20.34
CA GLU A 13 12.20 16.64 19.49
C GLU A 13 13.62 16.24 19.09
N SER A 14 13.88 16.18 17.79
CA SER A 14 15.20 15.90 17.23
C SER A 14 16.05 17.17 17.20
N LEU A 15 17.38 17.01 17.03
CA LEU A 15 18.32 18.14 16.99
C LEU A 15 18.08 19.10 15.82
N ASP A 16 17.36 18.65 14.80
CA ASP A 16 16.92 19.43 13.63
C ASP A 16 15.58 20.15 13.86
N GLY A 17 15.00 20.07 15.07
CA GLY A 17 13.72 20.68 15.41
C GLY A 17 12.50 19.90 14.90
N THR A 18 12.69 18.71 14.34
CA THR A 18 11.57 17.85 13.93
C THR A 18 10.97 17.10 15.12
N TRP A 19 9.65 16.89 15.10
CA TRP A 19 8.93 16.22 16.17
C TRP A 19 8.51 14.81 15.74
N HIS A 20 8.81 13.83 16.58
CA HIS A 20 8.45 12.43 16.37
C HIS A 20 7.44 11.97 17.41
N ARG A 21 6.29 11.46 16.94
CA ARG A 21 5.32 10.74 17.75
C ARG A 21 4.68 9.60 16.96
N PRO A 22 4.10 8.58 17.63
CA PRO A 22 3.24 7.62 16.96
C PRO A 22 2.00 8.30 16.37
N PHE A 23 1.52 7.78 15.23
CA PHE A 23 0.23 8.19 14.66
C PHE A 23 -0.93 7.81 15.58
N THR A 24 -1.93 8.67 15.69
CA THR A 24 -3.19 8.37 16.38
C THR A 24 -4.02 7.38 15.54
N THR A 25 -5.02 6.77 16.16
CA THR A 25 -5.87 5.80 15.46
C THR A 25 -6.74 6.46 14.39
N LEU A 26 -7.18 7.72 14.61
CA LEU A 26 -7.85 8.53 13.60
C LEU A 26 -6.94 8.79 12.39
N GLU A 27 -5.68 9.16 12.63
CA GLU A 27 -4.74 9.42 11.54
C GLU A 27 -4.43 8.18 10.72
N LEU A 28 -4.30 7.02 11.36
CA LEU A 28 -4.14 5.76 10.63
C LEU A 28 -5.36 5.47 9.74
N ALA A 29 -6.57 5.74 10.23
CA ALA A 29 -7.79 5.56 9.45
C ALA A 29 -7.85 6.53 8.26
N ALA A 30 -7.50 7.79 8.48
CA ALA A 30 -7.42 8.80 7.43
C ALA A 30 -6.36 8.46 6.37
N LEU A 31 -5.17 7.98 6.79
CA LEU A 31 -4.12 7.52 5.87
C LEU A 31 -4.57 6.33 5.00
N GLN A 32 -5.46 5.50 5.51
CA GLN A 32 -6.08 4.39 4.77
C GLN A 32 -7.33 4.82 3.99
N SER A 33 -7.63 6.12 3.92
CA SER A 33 -8.82 6.68 3.27
C SER A 33 -10.14 6.09 3.79
N LEU A 34 -10.17 5.68 5.07
CA LEU A 34 -11.38 5.14 5.70
C LEU A 34 -12.32 6.22 6.22
N VAL A 35 -11.79 7.41 6.49
CA VAL A 35 -12.52 8.55 7.03
C VAL A 35 -11.77 9.83 6.67
N GLU A 36 -12.48 10.93 6.43
CA GLU A 36 -11.84 12.23 6.28
C GLU A 36 -11.51 12.83 7.67
N PRO A 37 -10.40 13.56 7.84
CA PRO A 37 -9.98 14.07 9.14
C PRO A 37 -11.02 14.96 9.85
N GLU A 38 -11.84 15.67 9.07
CA GLU A 38 -12.93 16.52 9.54
C GLU A 38 -14.24 15.79 9.90
N GLU A 39 -14.33 14.49 9.64
CA GLU A 39 -15.54 13.70 9.87
C GLU A 39 -15.59 13.08 11.27
N GLN A 40 -16.80 12.83 11.76
CA GLN A 40 -17.02 12.06 12.98
C GLN A 40 -16.62 10.60 12.73
N PHE A 41 -15.65 10.10 13.51
CA PHE A 41 -15.14 8.74 13.39
C PHE A 41 -15.41 7.94 14.67
N GLU A 42 -16.23 6.89 14.55
CA GLU A 42 -16.58 6.00 15.66
C GLU A 42 -16.17 4.57 15.36
N LEU A 43 -15.59 3.92 16.36
CA LEU A 43 -15.05 2.56 16.25
C LEU A 43 -15.72 1.65 17.28
N ASP A 44 -16.15 0.48 16.81
CA ASP A 44 -16.77 -0.53 17.68
C ASP A 44 -15.73 -1.39 18.40
N GLY A 45 -15.98 -1.64 19.70
CA GLY A 45 -15.11 -2.37 20.62
C GLY A 45 -14.45 -1.49 21.69
N LEU A 46 -13.48 -2.06 22.41
CA LEU A 46 -12.79 -1.39 23.52
C LEU A 46 -11.25 -1.42 23.42
N SER A 47 -10.70 -2.04 22.36
CA SER A 47 -9.26 -2.27 22.23
C SER A 47 -8.67 -1.47 21.07
N ASP A 48 -7.87 -0.47 21.43
CA ASP A 48 -7.13 0.35 20.45
C ASP A 48 -6.16 -0.48 19.61
N GLN A 49 -5.50 -1.49 20.21
CA GLN A 49 -4.64 -2.41 19.46
C GLN A 49 -5.42 -3.14 18.36
N ALA A 50 -6.62 -3.64 18.67
CA ALA A 50 -7.44 -4.35 17.71
C ALA A 50 -7.97 -3.42 16.60
N TRP A 51 -8.23 -2.15 16.91
CA TRP A 51 -8.58 -1.15 15.88
C TRP A 51 -7.43 -0.90 14.93
N ARG A 52 -6.23 -0.64 15.45
CA ARG A 52 -5.05 -0.34 14.65
C ARG A 52 -4.63 -1.49 13.76
N GLU A 53 -4.75 -2.73 14.24
CA GLU A 53 -4.51 -3.93 13.44
C GLU A 53 -5.52 -4.04 12.29
N ARG A 54 -6.81 -3.83 12.56
CA ARG A 54 -7.87 -3.85 11.52
C ARG A 54 -7.67 -2.76 10.48
N ILE A 55 -7.39 -1.52 10.91
CA ILE A 55 -7.11 -0.39 10.02
C ILE A 55 -5.85 -0.66 9.19
N GLY A 56 -4.78 -1.16 9.81
CA GLY A 56 -3.52 -1.47 9.12
C GLY A 56 -3.65 -2.58 8.07
N ASN A 57 -4.52 -3.56 8.30
CA ASN A 57 -4.77 -4.68 7.40
C ASN A 57 -5.85 -4.41 6.34
N ALA A 58 -6.57 -3.30 6.43
CA ALA A 58 -7.62 -2.96 5.48
C ALA A 58 -7.04 -2.59 4.10
N VAL A 59 -7.83 -2.86 3.05
CA VAL A 59 -7.56 -2.30 1.72
C VAL A 59 -8.17 -0.90 1.67
N PRO A 60 -7.41 0.14 1.27
CA PRO A 60 -7.95 1.50 1.16
C PRO A 60 -9.18 1.54 0.23
N PRO A 61 -10.29 2.20 0.61
CA PRO A 61 -11.49 2.29 -0.21
C PRO A 61 -11.24 2.81 -1.63
N ALA A 62 -10.40 3.83 -1.79
CA ALA A 62 -10.03 4.37 -3.10
C ALA A 62 -9.33 3.32 -3.99
N ALA A 63 -8.48 2.47 -3.40
CA ALA A 63 -7.84 1.37 -4.13
C ALA A 63 -8.84 0.26 -4.47
N ALA A 64 -9.74 -0.06 -3.54
CA ALA A 64 -10.80 -1.04 -3.75
C ALA A 64 -11.76 -0.60 -4.87
N GLU A 65 -12.14 0.67 -4.93
CA GLU A 65 -12.97 1.25 -5.98
C GLU A 65 -12.31 1.13 -7.35
N ALA A 66 -11.03 1.48 -7.46
CA ALA A 66 -10.28 1.34 -8.72
C ALA A 66 -10.24 -0.12 -9.21
N ILE A 67 -10.02 -1.07 -8.30
CA ILE A 67 -10.06 -2.50 -8.61
C ILE A 67 -11.46 -2.92 -9.06
N ALA A 68 -12.50 -2.49 -8.32
CA ALA A 68 -13.89 -2.80 -8.62
C ALA A 68 -14.32 -2.27 -9.99
N HIS A 69 -13.84 -1.09 -10.40
CA HIS A 69 -14.12 -0.53 -11.73
C HIS A 69 -13.55 -1.41 -12.85
N VAL A 70 -12.30 -1.88 -12.72
CA VAL A 70 -11.69 -2.80 -13.70
C VAL A 70 -12.43 -4.14 -13.73
N MET A 71 -12.78 -4.68 -12.56
CA MET A 71 -13.58 -5.91 -12.46
C MET A 71 -14.95 -5.75 -13.10
N GLY A 72 -15.67 -4.66 -12.79
CA GLY A 72 -16.99 -4.36 -13.34
C GLY A 72 -16.97 -4.22 -14.86
N THR A 73 -16.00 -3.49 -15.40
CA THR A 73 -15.81 -3.38 -16.85
C THR A 73 -15.60 -4.75 -17.49
N THR A 74 -14.76 -5.59 -16.88
CA THR A 74 -14.46 -6.94 -17.38
C THR A 74 -15.72 -7.82 -17.36
N LEU A 75 -16.50 -7.78 -16.28
CA LEU A 75 -17.74 -8.54 -16.15
C LEU A 75 -18.79 -8.09 -17.18
N LEU A 76 -18.92 -6.79 -17.44
CA LEU A 76 -19.84 -6.26 -18.44
C LEU A 76 -19.43 -6.66 -19.86
N LEU A 77 -18.14 -6.61 -20.18
CA LEU A 77 -17.61 -7.06 -21.48
C LEU A 77 -17.87 -8.56 -21.69
N ALA A 78 -17.57 -9.38 -20.67
CA ALA A 78 -17.85 -10.82 -20.74
C ALA A 78 -19.35 -11.11 -20.93
N ALA A 79 -20.23 -10.36 -20.26
CA ALA A 79 -21.67 -10.48 -20.43
C ALA A 79 -22.15 -10.07 -21.83
N ALA A 80 -21.48 -9.12 -22.48
CA ALA A 80 -21.74 -8.72 -23.87
C ALA A 80 -21.16 -9.70 -24.92
N GLY A 81 -20.44 -10.74 -24.49
CA GLY A 81 -19.78 -11.71 -25.38
C GLY A 81 -18.37 -11.30 -25.82
N GLU A 82 -17.84 -10.19 -25.30
CA GLU A 82 -16.47 -9.74 -25.56
C GLU A 82 -15.50 -10.54 -24.70
N THR A 83 -14.62 -11.31 -25.34
CA THR A 83 -13.67 -12.22 -24.67
C THR A 83 -12.27 -11.62 -24.54
N PHE A 84 -11.98 -10.55 -25.28
CA PHE A 84 -10.69 -9.88 -25.28
C PHE A 84 -10.88 -8.38 -25.49
N MET A 85 -10.11 -7.58 -24.76
CA MET A 85 -10.09 -6.14 -24.91
C MET A 85 -8.66 -5.62 -24.76
N LEU A 86 -8.24 -4.78 -25.71
CA LEU A 86 -6.97 -4.08 -25.68
C LEU A 86 -7.26 -2.58 -25.54
N ASN A 87 -6.71 -1.96 -24.49
CA ASN A 87 -6.83 -0.53 -24.28
C ASN A 87 -5.44 0.10 -24.03
N SER A 88 -5.42 1.43 -24.04
CA SER A 88 -4.24 2.24 -23.69
C SER A 88 -4.35 2.85 -22.29
N MET A 89 -5.10 2.22 -21.37
CA MET A 89 -5.27 2.75 -20.02
C MET A 89 -3.91 2.79 -19.30
N PRO A 90 -3.64 3.82 -18.49
CA PRO A 90 -2.36 3.93 -17.80
C PRO A 90 -2.16 2.75 -16.84
N ILE A 91 -0.96 2.17 -16.87
CA ILE A 91 -0.55 1.17 -15.87
C ILE A 91 -0.47 1.86 -14.51
N TRP A 92 -1.27 1.37 -13.57
CA TRP A 92 -1.48 1.93 -12.24
C TRP A 92 -0.37 1.56 -11.24
N VAL A 93 0.46 0.54 -11.54
CA VAL A 93 1.71 0.27 -10.82
C VAL A 93 2.89 0.62 -11.72
N ARG A 94 3.41 1.84 -11.60
CA ARG A 94 4.62 2.25 -12.31
C ARG A 94 5.85 2.01 -11.43
N PRO A 95 6.88 1.28 -11.89
CA PRO A 95 8.17 1.28 -11.22
C PRO A 95 8.74 2.71 -11.23
N VAL A 96 8.67 3.39 -10.09
CA VAL A 96 9.06 4.81 -9.94
C VAL A 96 10.52 5.04 -10.35
N ALA A 97 11.39 4.04 -10.15
CA ALA A 97 12.78 4.06 -10.63
C ALA A 97 12.91 4.22 -12.16
N ILE A 98 11.93 3.74 -12.94
CA ILE A 98 11.86 3.93 -14.40
C ILE A 98 11.11 5.22 -14.75
N GLY A 99 10.14 5.65 -13.94
CA GLY A 99 9.44 6.93 -14.14
C GLY A 99 10.36 8.15 -14.06
N LEU A 100 11.33 8.13 -13.15
CA LEU A 100 12.33 9.20 -13.00
C LEU A 100 13.32 9.25 -14.18
N SER A 101 13.70 8.10 -14.76
CA SER A 101 14.64 8.06 -15.89
C SER A 101 14.00 8.51 -17.22
N VAL A 102 12.69 8.35 -17.36
CA VAL A 102 11.93 8.85 -18.54
C VAL A 102 11.69 10.36 -18.44
N ALA A 103 11.42 10.90 -17.24
CA ALA A 103 11.22 12.33 -17.05
C ALA A 103 12.50 13.17 -17.28
N GLN A 104 13.69 12.57 -17.13
CA GLN A 104 14.97 13.24 -17.32
C GLN A 104 15.44 13.36 -18.79
N GLN A 105 14.74 12.75 -19.76
CA GLN A 105 15.13 12.78 -21.18
C GLN A 105 14.78 14.09 -21.94
N GLY A 106 14.55 15.19 -21.23
CA GLY A 106 14.15 16.48 -21.78
C GLY A 106 15.25 17.53 -21.94
N VAL A 107 16.52 17.26 -21.61
CA VAL A 107 17.63 18.19 -21.87
C VAL A 107 18.88 17.40 -22.26
N SER A 108 19.38 17.63 -23.48
CA SER A 108 20.76 17.31 -23.84
C SER A 108 21.48 18.61 -24.20
N PRO A 109 22.75 18.73 -23.80
CA PRO A 109 23.77 18.53 -24.82
C PRO A 109 24.83 17.50 -24.40
N THR A 110 25.03 16.54 -25.30
CA THR A 110 26.29 15.83 -25.62
C THR A 110 27.35 15.63 -24.51
N LYS A 111 27.57 14.37 -24.13
CA LYS A 111 28.84 13.64 -24.37
C LYS A 111 28.68 12.15 -24.08
N ILE A 112 29.14 11.36 -25.03
CA ILE A 112 29.23 9.90 -25.00
C ILE A 112 30.27 9.49 -23.96
N PHE A 113 29.88 8.66 -22.99
CA PHE A 113 30.83 7.82 -22.26
C PHE A 113 30.20 6.45 -22.03
N THR A 114 30.83 5.43 -22.58
CA THR A 114 30.50 4.03 -22.34
C THR A 114 31.20 3.58 -21.06
N SER A 115 30.48 2.91 -20.15
CA SER A 115 31.11 1.90 -19.31
C SER A 115 30.08 0.89 -18.82
N SER A 116 30.20 -0.29 -19.42
CA SER A 116 29.75 -1.57 -18.88
C SER A 116 30.21 -1.75 -17.43
N LEU A 117 29.29 -2.09 -16.52
CA LEU A 117 29.62 -2.89 -15.35
C LEU A 117 28.43 -3.73 -14.89
N LYS A 118 28.76 -4.98 -14.61
CA LYS A 118 27.90 -6.15 -14.45
C LYS A 118 27.34 -6.26 -13.02
N SER A 119 26.05 -6.59 -12.96
CA SER A 119 25.46 -7.72 -12.23
C SER A 119 25.42 -7.77 -10.69
N LYS A 120 24.25 -8.28 -10.24
CA LYS A 120 23.98 -9.11 -9.04
C LYS A 120 24.04 -8.40 -7.70
N VAL A 121 22.87 -8.17 -7.08
CA VAL A 121 22.40 -8.87 -5.86
C VAL A 121 20.91 -8.54 -5.72
N TRP A 122 20.05 -9.55 -5.79
CA TRP A 122 18.69 -9.70 -5.19
C TRP A 122 17.88 -10.71 -6.01
N SER A 123 18.31 -11.96 -5.93
CA SER A 123 17.56 -13.11 -6.41
C SER A 123 18.03 -14.27 -5.54
N LEU A 124 17.32 -14.53 -4.44
CA LEU A 124 17.21 -15.88 -3.85
C LEU A 124 16.20 -15.99 -2.68
N ASN A 125 15.65 -14.90 -2.14
CA ASN A 125 14.70 -14.99 -1.02
C ASN A 125 13.21 -14.91 -1.42
N PHE A 126 12.87 -14.58 -2.67
CA PHE A 126 11.47 -14.41 -3.09
C PHE A 126 10.80 -15.71 -3.58
N LEU A 127 11.56 -16.77 -3.86
CA LEU A 127 11.01 -18.02 -4.44
C LEU A 127 10.92 -19.20 -3.46
N LYS A 128 11.12 -18.98 -2.15
CA LYS A 128 11.03 -20.03 -1.12
C LYS A 128 9.72 -20.03 -0.32
N LEU A 129 8.81 -19.07 -0.55
CA LEU A 129 7.56 -18.97 0.21
C LEU A 129 6.33 -19.56 -0.50
N ILE A 130 6.46 -20.02 -1.76
CA ILE A 130 5.32 -20.51 -2.58
C ILE A 130 5.25 -22.05 -2.65
N ARG A 131 6.12 -22.79 -1.94
CA ARG A 131 6.18 -24.26 -2.08
C ARG A 131 6.23 -25.04 -0.78
N ARG A 132 5.37 -24.69 0.20
CA ARG A 132 5.11 -25.59 1.34
C ARG A 132 3.81 -25.24 2.06
N SER A 133 2.68 -25.74 1.58
CA SER A 133 1.60 -26.30 2.40
C SER A 133 0.44 -26.74 1.53
N ASP A 134 0.58 -27.92 0.92
CA ASP A 134 -0.57 -28.74 0.54
C ASP A 134 -1.26 -29.21 1.83
N SER A 135 -2.30 -28.51 2.27
CA SER A 135 -3.36 -29.10 3.09
C SER A 135 -4.63 -28.24 3.01
N MET A 136 -5.63 -28.74 2.27
CA MET A 136 -7.01 -28.28 2.27
C MET A 136 -7.60 -28.31 3.69
N SER A 137 -7.61 -27.18 4.41
CA SER A 137 -8.53 -27.01 5.55
C SER A 137 -8.93 -25.57 5.92
N THR A 138 -8.41 -24.53 5.28
CA THR A 138 -8.62 -23.14 5.76
C THR A 138 -9.43 -22.27 4.79
N PHE A 139 -10.57 -22.80 4.32
CA PHE A 139 -11.55 -22.05 3.49
C PHE A 139 -12.85 -21.71 4.24
N GLN A 140 -12.78 -21.55 5.56
CA GLN A 140 -13.94 -21.32 6.41
C GLN A 140 -13.68 -20.23 7.45
N ILE A 141 -13.39 -19.00 7.00
CA ILE A 141 -13.68 -17.78 7.78
C ILE A 141 -14.05 -16.65 6.81
N LEU A 142 -15.26 -16.74 6.25
CA LEU A 142 -16.07 -15.59 5.84
C LEU A 142 -17.52 -15.98 6.14
N MET A 143 -18.23 -15.13 6.89
CA MET A 143 -19.61 -15.27 7.40
C MET A 143 -19.74 -15.90 8.79
N LYS A 144 -19.40 -15.11 9.81
CA LYS A 144 -20.18 -14.95 11.06
C LYS A 144 -19.75 -13.66 11.76
#